data_AF-A0A2G3L7F2-F1
#
_entry.id   AF-A0A2G3L7F2-F1
#
_cell.length_a   1.000
_cell.length_b   1.000
_cell.length_c   1.000
_cell.angle_alpha   90.00
_cell.angle_beta   90.00
_cell.angle_gamma   90.00
#
_symmetry.space_group_name_H-M   'P 1'
#
loop_
_entity.id
_entity.type
_entity.pdbx_description
1 polymer ?
#
loop_
_entity_poly.entity_id
_entity_poly.type
_entity_poly.pdbx_seq_one_letter_code
_entity_poly.pdbx_strand_id
1 'polypeptide(L)' 'MQPAEWIRFIAQFAHLNRRQRQTGMALLCDNAPQDATVALLESVAQPRLACPACRSPHLHRHGHAHGLQRYRCVPC' A
#
# COMPACT_ATOMS: atom_id res chain seq x y z
N MET A 1 19.28 0.18 -9.19
CA MET A 1 19.51 -0.74 -10.33
C MET A 1 19.34 0.05 -11.61
N GLN A 2 20.23 -0.11 -12.60
CA GLN A 2 20.07 0.59 -13.88
C GLN A 2 18.88 0.00 -14.67
N PRO A 3 18.16 0.78 -15.50
CA PRO A 3 16.99 0.30 -16.25
C PRO A 3 17.29 -0.94 -17.12
N ALA A 4 18.48 -0.99 -17.73
CA ALA A 4 18.91 -2.13 -18.55
C ALA A 4 19.12 -3.41 -17.73
N GLU A 5 19.67 -3.29 -16.52
CA GLU A 5 19.86 -4.41 -15.60
C GLU A 5 18.51 -4.95 -15.11
N TRP A 6 17.56 -4.04 -14.85
CA TRP A 6 16.20 -4.39 -14.45
C TRP A 6 15.46 -5.17 -15.54
N ILE A 7 15.53 -4.73 -16.79
CA ILE A 7 14.93 -5.44 -17.93
C ILE A 7 15.53 -6.85 -18.06
N ARG A 8 16.86 -6.97 -17.94
CA ARG A 8 17.56 -8.26 -18.03
C ARG A 8 17.21 -9.20 -16.89
N PHE A 9 16.98 -8.65 -15.69
CA PHE A 9 16.50 -9.40 -14.53
C PHE A 9 15.06 -9.89 -14.72
N ILE A 10 14.12 -9.04 -15.15
CA ILE A 10 12.72 -9.44 -15.34
C ILE A 10 12.58 -10.50 -16.44
N ALA A 11 13.39 -10.43 -17.50
CA ALA A 11 13.37 -11.44 -18.57
C ALA A 11 13.56 -12.88 -18.06
N GLN A 12 14.27 -13.06 -16.94
CA GLN A 12 14.50 -14.38 -16.33
C GLN A 12 13.22 -14.99 -15.74
N PHE A 13 12.20 -14.18 -15.43
CA PHE A 13 10.93 -14.68 -14.87
C PHE A 13 10.16 -15.57 -15.85
N ALA A 14 10.40 -15.42 -17.15
CA ALA A 14 9.82 -16.28 -18.18
C ALA A 14 10.20 -17.76 -17.97
N HIS A 15 11.41 -18.03 -17.48
CA HIS A 15 11.93 -19.38 -17.25
C HIS A 15 11.53 -19.99 -15.90
N LEU A 16 10.91 -19.21 -15.00
CA LEU A 16 10.50 -19.69 -13.70
C LEU A 16 9.21 -20.51 -13.80
N ASN A 17 9.14 -21.59 -13.02
CA ASN A 17 7.88 -22.31 -12.81
C ASN A 17 6.92 -21.51 -11.92
N ARG A 18 5.66 -21.94 -11.85
CA ARG A 18 4.60 -21.23 -11.11
C ARG A 18 4.97 -20.94 -9.65
N ARG A 19 5.56 -21.91 -8.95
CA ARG A 19 5.95 -21.79 -7.53
C ARG A 19 7.11 -20.81 -7.34
N GLN A 20 8.09 -20.85 -8.25
CA GLN A 20 9.21 -19.92 -8.24
C GLN A 20 8.75 -18.49 -8.51
N ARG A 21 7.81 -18.28 -9.46
CA ARG A 21 7.23 -16.95 -9.70
C ARG A 21 6.49 -16.42 -8.47
N GLN A 22 5.68 -17.25 -7.80
CA GLN A 22 4.99 -16.85 -6.57
C GLN A 22 5.97 -16.46 -5.46
N THR A 23 7.04 -17.24 -5.28
CA THR A 23 8.08 -16.96 -4.27
C THR A 23 8.85 -15.67 -4.62
N GLY A 24 9.21 -15.48 -5.89
CA GLY A 24 9.89 -14.27 -6.37
C GLY A 24 9.00 -13.02 -6.24
N MET A 25 7.71 -13.13 -6.55
CA MET A 25 6.74 -12.05 -6.33
C MET A 25 6.63 -11.69 -4.85
N ALA A 26 6.51 -12.68 -3.95
CA ALA A 26 6.45 -12.42 -2.52
C ALA A 26 7.70 -11.66 -2.03
N LEU A 27 8.90 -12.10 -2.42
CA LEU A 27 10.15 -11.42 -2.08
C LEU A 27 10.22 -10.00 -2.63
N LEU A 28 9.78 -9.77 -3.87
CA LEU A 28 9.76 -8.44 -4.46
C LEU A 28 8.73 -7.52 -3.78
N CYS A 29 7.58 -8.06 -3.38
CA CYS A 29 6.55 -7.32 -2.66
C CYS A 29 6.95 -7.00 -1.21
N ASP A 30 7.62 -7.92 -0.51
CA ASP A 30 8.11 -7.71 0.86
C ASP A 30 9.20 -6.64 0.93
N ASN A 31 9.90 -6.37 -0.18
CA ASN A 31 10.91 -5.30 -0.26
C ASN A 31 10.32 -3.94 -0.69
N ALA A 32 9.01 -3.85 -0.94
CA ALA A 32 8.40 -2.56 -1.20
C ALA A 32 8.30 -1.76 0.12
N PRO A 33 8.73 -0.48 0.16
CA PRO A 33 8.57 0.40 1.33
C PRO A 33 7.10 0.82 1.50
N GLN A 34 6.16 -0.08 1.23
CA GLN A 34 4.74 0.18 1.22
C GLN A 34 4.27 0.62 2.61
N ASP A 35 4.82 0.03 3.67
CA ASP A 35 4.54 0.44 5.05
C ASP A 35 5.03 1.87 5.35
N ALA A 36 6.23 2.24 4.89
CA ALA A 36 6.75 3.60 5.07
C ALA A 36 5.92 4.63 4.29
N THR A 37 5.44 4.25 3.10
CA THR A 37 4.57 5.08 2.26
C THR A 37 3.18 5.25 2.90
N VAL A 38 2.60 4.16 3.39
CA VAL A 38 1.33 4.15 4.13
C VAL A 38 1.44 5.02 5.38
N ALA A 39 2.50 4.83 6.17
CA ALA A 39 2.74 5.62 7.38
C ALA A 39 2.84 7.12 7.08
N LEU A 40 3.56 7.49 6.01
CA LEU A 40 3.65 8.88 5.56
C LEU A 40 2.27 9.45 5.17
N LEU A 41 1.51 8.72 4.35
CA LEU A 41 0.18 9.15 3.92
C LEU A 41 -0.77 9.34 5.11
N GLU A 42 -0.82 8.38 6.04
CA GLU A 42 -1.61 8.48 7.26
C GLU A 42 -1.18 9.68 8.11
N SER A 43 0.11 9.90 8.31
CA SER A 43 0.63 11.02 9.12
C SER A 43 0.19 12.39 8.58
N VAL A 44 0.12 12.55 7.26
CA VAL A 44 -0.28 13.80 6.60
C VAL A 44 -1.81 13.96 6.56
N ALA A 45 -2.54 12.85 6.43
CA ALA A 45 -4.00 12.84 6.36
C ALA A 45 -4.65 13.04 7.74
N GLN A 46 -4.11 12.40 8.79
CA GLN A 46 -4.72 12.35 10.12
C GLN A 46 -5.12 13.70 10.73
N PRO A 47 -4.29 14.77 10.68
CA PRO A 47 -4.69 16.08 11.22
C PRO A 47 -5.78 16.79 10.41
N ARG A 48 -6.04 16.33 9.18
CA ARG A 48 -7.03 16.91 8.26
C ARG A 48 -8.29 16.05 8.11
N LEU A 49 -8.38 14.95 8.85
CA LEU A 49 -9.49 14.02 8.77
C LEU A 49 -10.79 14.68 9.24
N ALA A 50 -11.78 14.71 8.35
CA ALA A 50 -13.14 15.13 8.65
C ALA A 50 -14.12 14.35 7.77
N CYS A 51 -15.34 14.19 8.25
CA CYS A 51 -16.40 13.57 7.46
C CYS A 51 -16.69 14.43 6.21
N PRO A 52 -16.70 13.85 4.99
CA PRO A 52 -16.98 14.63 3.79
C PRO A 52 -18.43 15.13 3.72
N ALA A 53 -19.36 14.49 4.44
CA ALA A 53 -20.77 14.88 4.48
C ALA A 53 -21.04 15.98 5.52
N CYS A 54 -20.62 15.80 6.78
CA CYS A 54 -20.95 16.73 7.87
C CYS A 54 -19.77 17.55 8.41
N ARG A 55 -18.55 17.34 7.89
CA ARG A 55 -17.28 17.97 8.35
C ARG A 55 -16.92 17.71 9.81
N SER A 56 -17.61 16.80 10.50
CA SER A 56 -17.25 16.43 11.86
C SER A 56 -15.86 15.79 11.90
N PRO A 57 -15.02 16.15 12.87
CA PRO A 57 -13.75 15.46 13.13
C PRO A 57 -13.97 14.14 13.88
N HIS A 58 -15.19 13.82 14.32
CA HIS A 58 -15.49 12.60 15.09
C HIS A 58 -15.60 11.40 14.16
N LEU A 59 -14.50 10.68 14.04
CA LEU A 59 -14.33 9.52 13.16
C LEU A 59 -13.81 8.33 13.97
N HIS A 60 -14.25 7.12 13.63
CA HIS A 60 -13.70 5.88 14.18
C HIS A 60 -13.06 5.03 13.07
N ARG A 61 -12.05 4.24 13.45
CA ARG A 61 -11.36 3.31 12.55
C ARG A 61 -12.33 2.22 12.08
N HIS A 62 -12.39 1.98 10.78
CA HIS A 62 -13.33 1.04 10.16
C HIS A 62 -12.63 0.21 9.06
N GLY A 63 -11.69 -0.64 9.46
CA GLY A 63 -10.94 -1.52 8.56
C GLY A 63 -9.94 -0.77 7.67
N HIS A 64 -9.45 -1.44 6.63
CA HIS A 64 -8.40 -0.92 5.74
C HIS A 64 -8.79 -1.06 4.26
N ALA A 65 -8.23 -0.20 3.40
CA ALA A 65 -8.27 -0.34 1.95
C ALA A 65 -6.91 0.04 1.36
N HIS A 66 -6.35 -0.83 0.50
CA HIS A 66 -5.02 -0.63 -0.09
C HIS A 66 -3.90 -0.35 0.93
N GLY A 67 -4.01 -0.91 2.14
CA GLY A 67 -3.08 -0.68 3.25
C GLY A 67 -3.35 0.57 4.09
N LEU A 68 -4.23 1.48 3.64
CA LEU A 68 -4.60 2.70 4.38
C LEU A 68 -5.75 2.44 5.35
N GLN A 69 -5.77 3.15 6.47
CA GLN A 69 -6.83 3.12 7.47
C GLN A 69 -8.08 3.79 6.90
N ARG A 70 -9.21 3.09 6.95
CA ARG A 70 -10.52 3.68 6.67
C ARG A 70 -11.11 4.24 7.94
N TYR A 71 -11.86 5.33 7.79
CA TYR A 71 -12.59 5.97 8.85
C TYR A 71 -14.07 6.03 8.50
N ARG A 72 -14.94 5.85 9.51
CA ARG A 72 -16.36 6.17 9.42
C ARG A 72 -16.67 7.33 10.36
N CYS A 73 -17.57 8.19 9.92
CA CYS A 73 -18.17 9.20 10.77
C CYS A 73 -18.92 8.52 11.93
N VAL A 74 -18.88 9.13 13.11
CA VAL A 74 -19.74 8.69 14.22
C VAL A 74 -21.14 9.33 14.10
N PRO A 75 -21.26 10.64 13.78
CA PRO A 75 -22.57 11.26 13.51
C PRO A 75 -23.32 10.81 12.25
N CYS A 76 -22.65 10.23 11.24
CA CYS A 76 -23.27 9.79 9.98
C CYS A 76 -23.22 8.27 9.89
#